data_AF-A0A955NWF1-F1
#
_entry.id   AF-A0A955NWF1-F1
#
_cell.length_a   1.000
_cell.length_b   1.000
_cell.length_c   1.000
_cell.angle_alpha   90.00
_cell.angle_beta   90.00
_cell.angle_gamma   90.00
#
_symmetry.space_group_name_H-M   'P 1'
#
loop_
_entity.id
_entity.type
_entity.pdbx_description
1 polymer ?
#
loop_
_entity_poly.entity_id
_entity_poly.type
_entity_poly.pdbx_seq_one_letter_code
_entity_poly.pdbx_strand_id
1 'polypeptide(L)'
;MNRSGTEGLSTDTRKDLEEIQRILRDHLPQDAKPISIYLSGGFARGESGHYEYKGRSLPFGDYDIDVVVPRPLLEKEEDPVLQRIEEELGYRPVTDPSEPTLAADASVHNVLDLRFKTREEFLERAPDLAYYDFLQSRHLLEGEDLVSELKPLDLNEISIFSPWRILGNRLILLLKHTDTDFLERPPTLHEVLAFQLARCRLYLDLAGLLSFLLEDYRTGYQQRAEVLRASSGLWRGWVRDPERFLDRVESARKFKQTPRAEEITGKDLFDMWFQTAEDVGSMI
;
A
#
# COMPACT_ATOMS: atom_id res chain seq x y z
N MET A 1 -24.09 15.65 1.64
CA MET A 1 -23.86 15.75 0.18
C MET A 1 -22.92 14.60 -0.18
N ASN A 2 -23.43 13.54 -0.80
CA ASN A 2 -22.61 12.42 -1.26
C ASN A 2 -21.85 12.87 -2.51
N ARG A 3 -20.63 13.40 -2.32
CA ARG A 3 -19.66 13.48 -3.42
C ARG A 3 -19.34 12.04 -3.82
N SER A 4 -19.30 11.74 -5.11
CA SER A 4 -18.89 10.41 -5.55
C SER A 4 -17.52 10.09 -4.95
N GLY A 5 -17.40 8.97 -4.25
CA GLY A 5 -16.18 8.56 -3.52
C GLY A 5 -14.98 8.23 -4.40
N THR A 6 -14.88 8.79 -5.61
CA THR A 6 -13.75 8.58 -6.51
C THR A 6 -13.21 9.90 -7.07
N GLU A 7 -13.72 11.05 -6.59
CA GLU A 7 -13.15 12.36 -6.90
C GLU A 7 -11.68 12.41 -6.46
N GLY A 8 -10.78 12.62 -7.42
CA GLY A 8 -9.32 12.67 -7.20
C GLY A 8 -8.57 11.39 -7.57
N LEU A 9 -9.25 10.27 -7.83
CA LEU A 9 -8.60 9.04 -8.30
C LEU A 9 -8.25 9.13 -9.80
N SER A 10 -7.17 8.46 -10.21
CA SER A 10 -6.78 8.38 -11.63
C SER A 10 -7.85 7.64 -12.45
N THR A 11 -7.85 7.84 -13.76
CA THR A 11 -8.78 7.15 -14.67
C THR A 11 -8.60 5.63 -14.59
N ASP A 12 -7.36 5.14 -14.54
CA ASP A 12 -7.09 3.71 -14.50
C ASP A 12 -7.44 3.10 -13.14
N THR A 13 -7.18 3.81 -12.04
CA THR A 13 -7.68 3.41 -10.70
C THR A 13 -9.20 3.26 -10.71
N ARG A 14 -9.94 4.21 -11.31
CA ARG A 14 -11.40 4.13 -11.35
C ARG A 14 -11.90 2.92 -12.14
N LYS A 15 -11.28 2.61 -13.28
CA LYS A 15 -11.62 1.43 -14.06
C LYS A 15 -11.39 0.13 -13.29
N ASP A 16 -10.24 0.02 -12.61
CA ASP A 16 -9.93 -1.17 -11.80
C ASP A 16 -10.97 -1.35 -10.67
N LEU A 17 -11.32 -0.26 -9.97
CA LEU A 17 -12.31 -0.31 -8.89
C LEU A 17 -13.73 -0.62 -9.37
N GLU A 18 -14.15 -0.05 -10.50
CA GLU A 18 -15.44 -0.36 -11.13
C GLU A 18 -15.55 -1.86 -11.47
N GLU A 19 -14.45 -2.44 -11.98
CA GLU A 19 -14.39 -3.86 -12.29
C GLU A 19 -14.41 -4.73 -11.02
N ILE A 20 -13.64 -4.36 -9.99
CA ILE A 20 -13.68 -5.05 -8.68
C ILE A 20 -15.11 -5.02 -8.10
N GLN A 21 -15.77 -3.86 -8.09
CA GLN A 21 -17.15 -3.72 -7.61
C GLN A 21 -18.13 -4.58 -8.42
N ARG A 22 -17.98 -4.62 -9.74
CA ARG A 22 -18.79 -5.48 -10.61
C ARG A 22 -18.61 -6.95 -10.26
N ILE A 23 -17.37 -7.43 -10.13
CA ILE A 23 -17.09 -8.83 -9.82
C ILE A 23 -17.68 -9.21 -8.47
N LEU A 24 -17.49 -8.38 -7.44
CA LEU A 24 -18.08 -8.60 -6.10
C LEU A 24 -19.60 -8.71 -6.16
N ARG A 25 -20.26 -7.79 -6.88
CA ARG A 25 -21.72 -7.79 -7.06
C ARG A 25 -22.24 -8.96 -7.88
N ASP A 26 -21.46 -9.48 -8.83
CA ASP A 26 -21.92 -10.56 -9.70
C ASP A 26 -21.67 -11.93 -9.06
N HIS A 27 -20.53 -12.11 -8.38
CA HIS A 27 -20.02 -13.43 -8.02
C HIS A 27 -20.19 -13.80 -6.54
N LEU A 28 -20.38 -12.82 -5.64
CA LEU A 28 -20.68 -13.17 -4.24
C LEU A 28 -22.04 -13.87 -4.11
N PRO A 29 -22.23 -14.76 -3.12
CA PRO A 29 -23.54 -15.32 -2.79
C PRO A 29 -24.59 -14.22 -2.53
N GLN A 30 -25.86 -14.49 -2.84
CA GLN A 30 -26.95 -13.51 -2.66
C GLN A 30 -27.11 -13.07 -1.20
N ASP A 31 -26.92 -13.98 -0.25
CA ASP A 31 -26.97 -13.72 1.19
C ASP A 31 -25.67 -13.11 1.76
N ALA A 32 -24.66 -12.91 0.90
CA ALA A 32 -23.38 -12.30 1.24
C ALA A 32 -23.04 -11.11 0.33
N LYS A 33 -24.05 -10.50 -0.32
CA LYS A 33 -23.83 -9.29 -1.12
C LYS A 33 -23.32 -8.15 -0.25
N PRO A 34 -22.38 -7.32 -0.75
CA PRO A 34 -21.80 -6.24 0.04
C PRO A 34 -22.85 -5.27 0.57
N ILE A 35 -22.78 -4.96 1.86
CA ILE A 35 -23.47 -3.84 2.50
C ILE A 35 -22.74 -2.53 2.16
N SER A 36 -21.41 -2.57 2.19
CA SER A 36 -20.54 -1.44 1.89
C SER A 36 -19.21 -1.91 1.31
N ILE A 37 -18.61 -1.11 0.44
CA ILE A 37 -17.26 -1.32 -0.09
C ILE A 37 -16.47 -0.03 0.13
N TYR A 38 -15.32 -0.13 0.81
CA TYR A 38 -14.42 0.99 1.05
C TYR A 38 -13.07 0.76 0.40
N LEU A 39 -12.54 1.80 -0.24
CA LEU A 39 -11.12 1.89 -0.58
C LEU A 39 -10.40 2.68 0.51
N SER A 40 -9.22 2.22 0.90
CA SER A 40 -8.34 2.90 1.84
C SER A 40 -6.89 2.89 1.33
N GLY A 41 -5.94 3.28 2.19
CA GLY A 41 -4.53 3.16 1.88
C GLY A 41 -4.01 4.13 0.81
N GLY A 42 -2.98 3.68 0.07
CA GLY A 42 -2.23 4.55 -0.84
C GLY A 42 -3.06 5.07 -2.02
N PHE A 43 -3.89 4.21 -2.63
CA PHE A 43 -4.76 4.63 -3.72
C PHE A 43 -5.85 5.59 -3.24
N ALA A 44 -6.46 5.37 -2.06
CA ALA A 44 -7.44 6.31 -1.52
C ALA A 44 -6.88 7.72 -1.32
N ARG A 45 -5.58 7.83 -0.96
CA ARG A 45 -4.90 9.12 -0.77
C ARG A 45 -4.39 9.75 -2.07
N GLY A 46 -4.48 9.08 -3.22
CA GLY A 46 -3.83 9.52 -4.46
C GLY A 46 -2.29 9.44 -4.37
N GLU A 47 -1.78 8.51 -3.56
CA GLU A 47 -0.34 8.36 -3.26
C GLU A 47 0.28 7.09 -3.84
N SER A 48 -0.54 6.24 -4.44
CA SER A 48 -0.13 5.13 -5.30
C SER A 48 -0.54 5.44 -6.73
N GLY A 49 0.32 5.09 -7.68
CA GLY A 49 0.04 5.25 -9.10
C GLY A 49 -0.03 3.93 -9.83
N HIS A 50 -0.04 4.03 -11.15
CA HIS A 50 0.12 2.91 -12.07
C HIS A 50 1.49 3.01 -12.75
N TYR A 51 2.09 1.86 -13.04
CA TYR A 51 3.31 1.75 -13.84
C TYR A 51 2.97 1.19 -15.22
N GLU A 52 3.52 1.82 -16.25
CA GLU A 52 3.36 1.37 -17.63
C GLU A 52 4.44 0.35 -17.98
N TYR A 53 4.04 -0.84 -18.41
CA TYR A 53 4.95 -1.88 -18.85
C TYR A 53 4.44 -2.62 -20.07
N LYS A 54 5.23 -2.57 -21.16
CA LYS A 54 4.91 -3.21 -22.45
C LYS A 54 3.48 -2.88 -22.95
N GLY A 55 3.04 -1.63 -22.75
CA GLY A 55 1.72 -1.14 -23.17
C GLY A 55 0.56 -1.53 -22.26
N ARG A 56 0.85 -2.00 -21.03
CA ARG A 56 -0.13 -2.26 -19.98
C ARG A 56 0.08 -1.30 -18.81
N SER A 57 -1.02 -0.78 -18.28
CA SER A 57 -1.05 -0.01 -17.03
C SER A 57 -1.32 -0.97 -15.88
N LEU A 58 -0.42 -1.01 -14.89
CA LEU A 58 -0.52 -1.91 -13.76
C LEU A 58 -0.39 -1.11 -12.45
N PRO A 59 -1.19 -1.37 -11.43
CA PRO A 59 -1.09 -0.62 -10.17
C PRO A 59 0.26 -0.86 -9.51
N PHE A 60 0.79 0.19 -8.89
CA PHE A 60 2.07 0.20 -8.20
C PHE A 60 1.86 0.28 -6.68
N GLY A 61 1.44 -0.86 -6.14
CA GLY A 61 1.01 -1.06 -4.75
C GLY A 61 -0.39 -1.65 -4.68
N ASP A 62 -0.92 -1.69 -3.46
CA ASP A 62 -2.06 -2.56 -3.13
C ASP A 62 -3.34 -1.72 -3.08
N TYR A 63 -4.43 -2.23 -3.66
CA TYR A 63 -5.77 -1.78 -3.38
C TYR A 63 -6.20 -2.31 -2.02
N ASP A 64 -6.13 -1.47 -0.99
CA ASP A 64 -6.61 -1.77 0.35
C ASP A 64 -8.14 -1.64 0.42
N ILE A 65 -8.87 -2.73 0.19
CA ILE A 65 -10.34 -2.73 0.08
C ILE A 65 -10.98 -3.49 1.25
N ASP A 66 -11.92 -2.83 1.92
CA ASP A 66 -12.78 -3.47 2.90
C ASP A 66 -14.17 -3.70 2.32
N VAL A 67 -14.64 -4.95 2.37
CA VAL A 67 -15.98 -5.33 1.93
C VAL A 67 -16.79 -5.75 3.16
N VAL A 68 -17.78 -4.93 3.51
CA VAL A 68 -18.67 -5.23 4.63
C VAL A 68 -19.80 -6.12 4.13
N VAL A 69 -19.95 -7.31 4.71
CA VAL A 69 -20.90 -8.34 4.30
C VAL A 69 -21.87 -8.68 5.44
N PRO A 70 -23.08 -9.21 5.14
CA PRO A 70 -24.06 -9.60 6.17
C PRO A 70 -23.60 -10.76 7.06
N ARG A 71 -22.74 -11.63 6.54
CA ARG A 71 -22.20 -12.81 7.22
C ARG A 71 -20.75 -13.06 6.82
N PRO A 72 -19.95 -13.77 7.63
CA PRO A 72 -18.62 -14.21 7.21
C PRO A 72 -18.70 -15.06 5.94
N LEU A 73 -17.70 -14.88 5.07
CA LEU A 73 -17.50 -15.74 3.91
C LEU A 73 -16.68 -16.96 4.28
N LEU A 74 -16.94 -18.07 3.60
CA LEU A 74 -16.08 -19.24 3.62
C LEU A 74 -15.02 -19.09 2.51
N GLU A 75 -13.84 -19.69 2.71
CA GLU A 75 -12.74 -19.69 1.73
C GLU A 75 -13.20 -20.10 0.32
N LYS A 76 -14.04 -21.15 0.22
CA LYS A 76 -14.66 -21.60 -1.04
C LYS A 76 -15.58 -20.57 -1.74
N GLU A 77 -15.98 -19.51 -1.04
CA GLU A 77 -16.78 -18.39 -1.57
C GLU A 77 -15.89 -17.19 -1.91
N GLU A 78 -14.80 -16.99 -1.16
CA GLU A 78 -13.84 -15.90 -1.33
C GLU A 78 -12.85 -16.16 -2.47
N ASP A 79 -12.20 -17.33 -2.49
CA ASP A 79 -11.14 -17.65 -3.46
C ASP A 79 -11.60 -17.51 -4.93
N PRO A 80 -12.81 -17.98 -5.33
CA PRO A 80 -13.24 -17.82 -6.70
C PRO A 80 -13.44 -16.35 -7.10
N VAL A 81 -13.81 -15.49 -6.14
CA VAL A 81 -13.98 -14.04 -6.38
C VAL A 81 -12.63 -13.38 -6.52
N LEU A 82 -11.67 -13.70 -5.63
CA LEU A 82 -10.29 -13.20 -5.72
C LEU A 82 -9.64 -13.62 -7.04
N GLN A 83 -9.69 -14.90 -7.37
CA GLN A 83 -9.15 -15.42 -8.64
C GLN A 83 -9.78 -14.70 -9.84
N ARG A 84 -11.09 -14.41 -9.79
CA ARG A 84 -11.77 -13.70 -10.88
C ARG A 84 -11.29 -12.26 -11.03
N ILE A 85 -11.14 -11.54 -9.90
CA ILE A 85 -10.56 -10.20 -9.90
C ILE A 85 -9.15 -10.23 -10.46
N GLU A 86 -8.37 -11.22 -10.05
CA GLU A 86 -7.00 -11.38 -10.52
C GLU A 86 -6.94 -11.58 -12.05
N GLU A 87 -7.76 -12.49 -12.58
CA GLU A 87 -7.84 -12.79 -14.00
C GLU A 87 -8.31 -11.58 -14.85
N GLU A 88 -9.34 -10.86 -14.39
CA GLU A 88 -9.94 -9.75 -15.15
C GLU A 88 -9.09 -8.48 -15.11
N LEU A 89 -8.41 -8.21 -14.00
CA LEU A 89 -7.40 -7.16 -13.93
C LEU A 89 -6.07 -7.57 -14.58
N GLY A 90 -5.98 -8.81 -15.09
CA GLY A 90 -4.86 -9.29 -15.89
C GLY A 90 -3.63 -9.75 -15.09
N TYR A 91 -3.78 -10.01 -13.80
CA TYR A 91 -2.78 -10.72 -12.99
C TYR A 91 -2.74 -12.18 -13.41
N ARG A 92 -1.53 -12.70 -13.65
CA ARG A 92 -1.32 -14.08 -14.10
C ARG A 92 0.02 -14.59 -13.58
N PRO A 93 0.14 -15.86 -13.16
CA PRO A 93 1.44 -16.48 -12.91
C PRO A 93 2.45 -16.14 -14.01
N VAL A 94 3.64 -15.69 -13.63
CA VAL A 94 4.75 -15.49 -14.58
C VAL A 94 5.33 -16.86 -14.80
N THR A 95 5.06 -17.44 -15.98
CA THR A 95 5.62 -18.73 -16.37
C THR A 95 6.96 -18.58 -17.11
N ASP A 96 7.30 -17.36 -17.54
CA ASP A 96 8.57 -17.00 -18.16
C ASP A 96 9.01 -15.58 -17.69
N PRO A 97 10.26 -15.35 -17.26
CA PRO A 97 10.77 -14.03 -16.84
C PRO A 97 10.57 -12.89 -17.84
N SER A 98 10.35 -13.21 -19.12
CA SER A 98 10.08 -12.26 -20.20
C SER A 98 8.59 -11.94 -20.39
N GLU A 99 7.69 -12.68 -19.73
CA GLU A 99 6.24 -12.50 -19.85
C GLU A 99 5.76 -11.15 -19.32
N PRO A 100 4.69 -10.60 -19.92
CA PRO A 100 4.13 -9.32 -19.53
C PRO A 100 3.15 -9.47 -18.36
N THR A 101 3.55 -10.15 -17.28
CA THR A 101 2.64 -10.47 -16.16
C THR A 101 3.32 -10.19 -14.80
N LEU A 102 2.49 -9.97 -13.78
CA LEU A 102 2.89 -9.95 -12.37
C LEU A 102 2.63 -11.36 -11.85
N ALA A 103 3.65 -12.05 -11.34
CA ALA A 103 3.49 -13.46 -11.03
C ALA A 103 2.52 -13.66 -9.86
N ALA A 104 1.61 -14.63 -9.98
CA ALA A 104 0.77 -15.10 -8.87
C ALA A 104 1.61 -15.53 -7.65
N ASP A 105 2.79 -16.11 -7.88
CA ASP A 105 3.72 -16.59 -6.83
C ASP A 105 4.89 -15.63 -6.57
N ALA A 106 4.94 -14.50 -7.25
CA ALA A 106 5.87 -13.51 -6.79
C ALA A 106 5.41 -13.12 -5.39
N SER A 107 6.35 -12.81 -4.52
CA SER A 107 6.10 -12.20 -3.21
C SER A 107 5.46 -10.79 -3.32
N VAL A 108 4.73 -10.54 -4.41
CA VAL A 108 4.00 -9.38 -4.91
C VAL A 108 2.50 -9.72 -4.98
N HIS A 109 1.99 -10.44 -3.97
CA HIS A 109 0.60 -10.36 -3.48
C HIS A 109 0.27 -8.93 -2.97
N ASN A 110 0.68 -7.91 -3.72
CA ASN A 110 0.70 -6.50 -3.36
C ASN A 110 -0.06 -5.73 -4.42
N VAL A 111 -1.27 -6.20 -4.73
CA VAL A 111 -2.14 -5.51 -5.67
C VAL A 111 -3.56 -5.39 -5.16
N LEU A 112 -4.02 -6.38 -4.42
CA LEU A 112 -5.35 -6.38 -3.84
C LEU A 112 -5.26 -6.94 -2.42
N ASP A 113 -5.48 -6.08 -1.42
CA ASP A 113 -5.74 -6.48 -0.04
C ASP A 113 -7.24 -6.36 0.20
N LEU A 114 -7.97 -7.39 -0.22
CA LEU A 114 -9.42 -7.49 -0.09
C LEU A 114 -9.77 -8.15 1.24
N ARG A 115 -10.47 -7.42 2.11
CA ARG A 115 -10.83 -7.89 3.45
C ARG A 115 -12.34 -7.93 3.60
N PHE A 116 -12.89 -9.13 3.71
CA PHE A 116 -14.30 -9.33 4.03
C PHE A 116 -14.52 -9.25 5.53
N LYS A 117 -15.49 -8.44 5.95
CA LYS A 117 -15.82 -8.24 7.36
C LYS A 117 -17.33 -8.20 7.52
N THR A 118 -17.85 -8.78 8.58
CA THR A 118 -19.21 -8.49 9.03
C THR A 118 -19.33 -7.04 9.50
N ARG A 119 -20.55 -6.52 9.63
CA ARG A 119 -20.77 -5.17 10.22
C ARG A 119 -20.14 -5.08 11.62
N GLU A 120 -20.28 -6.11 12.44
CA GLU A 120 -19.70 -6.18 13.78
C GLU A 120 -18.17 -6.09 13.74
N GLU A 121 -17.50 -6.96 12.96
CA GLU A 121 -16.04 -6.94 12.80
C GLU A 121 -15.52 -5.62 12.20
N PHE A 122 -16.32 -4.98 11.32
CA PHE A 122 -15.98 -3.67 10.78
C PHE A 122 -16.06 -2.58 11.85
N LEU A 123 -17.05 -2.63 12.75
CA LEU A 123 -17.22 -1.63 13.81
C LEU A 123 -16.27 -1.85 15.00
N GLU A 124 -15.85 -3.09 15.26
CA GLU A 124 -14.95 -3.48 16.36
C GLU A 124 -13.46 -3.44 16.00
N ARG A 125 -13.08 -2.66 14.98
CA ARG A 125 -11.68 -2.53 14.54
C ARG A 125 -10.76 -2.07 15.68
N ALA A 126 -9.58 -2.68 15.73
CA ALA A 126 -8.56 -2.31 16.70
C ALA A 126 -8.12 -0.84 16.53
N PRO A 127 -7.97 -0.07 17.61
CA PRO A 127 -7.57 1.33 17.56
C PRO A 127 -6.06 1.48 17.31
N ASP A 128 -5.65 1.27 16.05
CA ASP A 128 -4.25 1.36 15.62
C ASP A 128 -4.04 2.41 14.52
N LEU A 129 -2.79 2.54 14.04
CA LEU A 129 -2.47 3.53 13.01
C LEU A 129 -3.18 3.27 11.69
N ALA A 130 -3.44 2.01 11.33
CA ALA A 130 -4.18 1.68 10.12
C ALA A 130 -5.65 2.08 10.24
N TYR A 131 -6.24 1.90 11.43
CA TYR A 131 -7.60 2.39 11.72
C TYR A 131 -7.67 3.92 11.69
N TYR A 132 -6.70 4.61 12.26
CA TYR A 132 -6.60 6.08 12.15
C TYR A 132 -6.49 6.53 10.69
N ASP A 133 -5.60 5.90 9.91
CA ASP A 133 -5.46 6.19 8.48
C ASP A 133 -6.77 5.97 7.71
N PHE A 134 -7.52 4.92 8.03
CA PHE A 134 -8.84 4.65 7.45
C PHE A 134 -9.86 5.75 7.79
N LEU A 135 -9.93 6.20 9.05
CA LEU A 135 -10.84 7.27 9.46
C LEU A 135 -10.54 8.62 8.79
N GLN A 136 -9.29 8.85 8.37
CA GLN A 136 -8.89 10.10 7.72
C GLN A 136 -8.85 10.01 6.20
N SER A 137 -8.65 8.82 5.62
CA SER A 137 -8.33 8.66 4.19
C SER A 137 -8.96 7.41 3.56
N ARG A 138 -10.29 7.39 3.55
CA ARG A 138 -11.10 6.35 2.89
C ARG A 138 -11.98 6.95 1.80
N HIS A 139 -12.44 6.08 0.92
CA HIS A 139 -13.52 6.35 -0.02
C HIS A 139 -14.59 5.28 0.10
N LEU A 140 -15.85 5.70 0.19
CA LEU A 140 -16.98 4.79 0.01
C LEU A 140 -17.19 4.58 -1.49
N LEU A 141 -16.94 3.37 -1.95
CA LEU A 141 -17.13 2.98 -3.36
C LEU A 141 -18.59 2.57 -3.62
N GLU A 142 -19.20 1.86 -2.67
CA GLU A 142 -20.57 1.37 -2.77
C GLU A 142 -21.21 1.18 -1.40
N GLY A 143 -22.54 1.34 -1.33
CA GLY A 143 -23.35 0.91 -0.19
C GLY A 143 -23.60 1.97 0.88
N GLU A 144 -23.81 1.51 2.12
CA GLU A 144 -24.07 2.36 3.29
C GLU A 144 -22.77 2.99 3.85
N ASP A 145 -22.79 4.25 4.27
CA ASP A 145 -21.65 4.87 4.99
C ASP A 145 -21.72 4.56 6.49
N LEU A 146 -21.10 3.44 6.86
CA LEU A 146 -20.97 2.93 8.22
C LEU A 146 -19.95 3.68 9.07
N VAL A 147 -19.21 4.64 8.50
CA VAL A 147 -18.13 5.29 9.27
C VAL A 147 -18.67 6.25 10.32
N SER A 148 -19.90 6.73 10.16
CA SER A 148 -20.57 7.49 11.22
C SER A 148 -20.80 6.69 12.50
N GLU A 149 -20.75 5.36 12.44
CA GLU A 149 -20.88 4.45 13.58
C GLU A 149 -19.54 4.03 14.18
N LEU A 150 -18.43 4.30 13.48
CA LEU A 150 -17.09 3.95 13.96
C LEU A 150 -16.67 4.84 15.13
N LYS A 151 -15.98 4.25 16.11
CA LYS A 151 -15.43 5.01 17.25
C LYS A 151 -14.38 5.99 16.72
N PRO A 152 -14.50 7.31 16.98
CA PRO A 152 -13.43 8.26 16.70
C PRO A 152 -12.13 7.83 17.39
N LEU A 153 -11.00 8.15 16.77
CA LEU A 153 -9.68 7.83 17.30
C LEU A 153 -8.77 9.03 17.17
N ASP A 154 -8.26 9.50 18.31
CA ASP A 154 -7.22 10.53 18.35
C ASP A 154 -5.83 9.90 18.25
N LEU A 155 -4.88 10.64 17.68
CA LEU A 155 -3.51 10.16 17.48
C LEU A 155 -2.83 9.72 18.79
N ASN A 156 -3.12 10.40 19.89
CA ASN A 156 -2.55 10.14 21.22
C ASN A 156 -3.12 8.87 21.89
N GLU A 157 -4.22 8.31 21.38
CA GLU A 157 -4.76 7.02 21.82
C GLU A 157 -4.02 5.84 21.16
N ILE A 158 -3.24 6.11 20.09
CA ILE A 158 -2.53 5.08 19.34
C ILE A 158 -1.24 4.72 20.05
N SER A 159 -1.05 3.43 20.28
CA SER A 159 0.22 2.93 20.82
C SER A 159 1.37 3.16 19.85
N ILE A 160 2.49 3.68 20.36
CA ILE A 160 3.78 3.80 19.64
C ILE A 160 4.26 2.47 19.03
N PHE A 161 3.83 1.33 19.58
CA PHE A 161 4.14 0.01 19.03
C PHE A 161 3.48 -0.23 17.66
N SER A 162 2.43 0.51 17.30
CA SER A 162 1.77 0.40 16.00
C SER A 162 2.67 0.84 14.83
N PRO A 163 3.19 2.08 14.77
CA PRO A 163 4.14 2.48 13.73
C PRO A 163 5.45 1.67 13.80
N TRP A 164 5.92 1.29 14.98
CA TRP A 164 7.11 0.45 15.12
C TRP A 164 6.95 -0.94 14.50
N ARG A 165 5.80 -1.59 14.74
CA ARG A 165 5.45 -2.88 14.13
C ARG A 165 5.40 -2.77 12.61
N ILE A 166 4.81 -1.70 12.07
CA ILE A 166 4.76 -1.44 10.63
C ILE A 166 6.19 -1.35 10.06
N LEU A 167 7.06 -0.55 10.68
CA LEU A 167 8.46 -0.42 10.27
C LEU A 167 9.21 -1.75 10.33
N GLY A 168 9.05 -2.51 11.42
CA GLY A 168 9.64 -3.84 11.56
C GLY A 168 9.23 -4.79 10.43
N ASN A 169 7.93 -4.78 10.06
CA ASN A 169 7.44 -5.56 8.92
C ASN A 169 8.06 -5.13 7.59
N ARG A 170 8.35 -3.83 7.38
CA ARG A 170 9.04 -3.36 6.17
C ARG A 170 10.49 -3.81 6.09
N LEU A 171 11.20 -3.79 7.21
CA LEU A 171 12.58 -4.28 7.28
C LEU A 171 12.63 -5.79 6.97
N ILE A 172 11.71 -6.58 7.53
CA ILE A 172 11.59 -8.00 7.20
C ILE A 172 11.26 -8.21 5.72
N LEU A 173 10.35 -7.40 5.15
CA LEU A 173 9.98 -7.50 3.73
C LEU A 173 11.16 -7.19 2.81
N LEU A 174 11.98 -6.20 3.15
CA LEU A 174 13.21 -5.90 2.41
C LEU A 174 14.18 -7.08 2.40
N LEU A 175 14.37 -7.75 3.54
CA LEU A 175 15.20 -8.95 3.64
C LEU A 175 14.62 -10.12 2.82
N LYS A 176 13.29 -10.25 2.75
CA LYS A 176 12.63 -11.27 1.93
C LYS A 176 12.82 -11.07 0.42
N HIS A 177 12.98 -9.81 -0.01
CA HIS A 177 13.24 -9.49 -1.42
C HIS A 177 14.73 -9.54 -1.78
N THR A 178 15.60 -9.90 -0.84
CA THR A 178 17.01 -10.16 -1.10
C THR A 178 17.27 -11.65 -1.02
N ASP A 179 17.32 -12.28 -2.19
CA ASP A 179 17.64 -13.68 -2.33
C ASP A 179 19.14 -13.87 -2.62
N THR A 180 19.76 -14.86 -1.99
CA THR A 180 21.13 -15.27 -2.30
C THR A 180 21.25 -15.81 -3.71
N ASP A 181 20.16 -16.31 -4.30
CA ASP A 181 20.12 -16.79 -5.68
C ASP A 181 20.52 -15.72 -6.70
N PHE A 182 20.42 -14.43 -6.35
CA PHE A 182 20.88 -13.34 -7.21
C PHE A 182 22.41 -13.32 -7.42
N LEU A 183 23.17 -14.08 -6.63
CA LEU A 183 24.60 -14.29 -6.88
C LEU A 183 24.84 -15.23 -8.07
N GLU A 184 23.87 -16.08 -8.40
CA GLU A 184 23.99 -17.11 -9.44
C GLU A 184 23.19 -16.75 -10.71
N ARG A 185 22.15 -15.90 -10.59
CA ARG A 185 21.36 -15.38 -11.72
C ARG A 185 21.06 -13.89 -11.57
N PRO A 186 20.91 -13.14 -12.67
CA PRO A 186 20.40 -11.78 -12.59
C PRO A 186 18.95 -11.78 -12.05
N PRO A 187 18.56 -10.74 -11.27
CA PRO A 187 17.17 -10.58 -10.85
C PRO A 187 16.29 -10.29 -12.07
N THR A 188 15.06 -10.78 -12.02
CA THR A 188 14.02 -10.43 -12.98
C THR A 188 13.59 -8.98 -12.76
N LEU A 189 13.01 -8.35 -13.79
CA LEU A 189 12.45 -6.99 -13.66
C LEU A 189 11.45 -6.89 -12.51
N HIS A 190 10.68 -7.95 -12.29
CA HIS A 190 9.66 -8.02 -11.26
C HIS A 190 10.25 -8.06 -9.85
N GLU A 191 11.34 -8.80 -9.64
CA GLU A 191 12.08 -8.82 -8.36
C GLU A 191 12.68 -7.44 -8.05
N VAL A 192 13.24 -6.76 -9.06
CA VAL A 192 13.74 -5.38 -8.91
C VAL A 192 12.60 -4.41 -8.57
N LEU A 193 11.44 -4.55 -9.23
CA LEU A 193 10.24 -3.76 -8.97
C LEU A 193 9.74 -3.94 -7.53
N ALA A 194 9.65 -5.19 -7.08
CA ALA A 194 9.21 -5.54 -5.72
C ALA A 194 10.15 -4.97 -4.66
N PHE A 195 11.46 -5.12 -4.87
CA PHE A 195 12.48 -4.55 -3.99
C PHE A 195 12.37 -3.02 -3.93
N GLN A 196 12.22 -2.37 -5.09
CA GLN A 196 12.08 -0.91 -5.15
C GLN A 196 10.80 -0.41 -4.47
N LEU A 197 9.68 -1.14 -4.59
CA LEU A 197 8.45 -0.83 -3.86
C LEU A 197 8.65 -0.98 -2.34
N ALA A 198 9.28 -2.07 -1.89
CA ALA A 198 9.59 -2.29 -0.48
C ALA A 198 10.50 -1.19 0.08
N ARG A 199 11.51 -0.76 -0.68
CA ARG A 199 12.40 0.35 -0.36
C ARG A 199 11.64 1.68 -0.24
N CYS A 200 10.72 1.95 -1.15
CA CYS A 200 9.89 3.16 -1.07
C CYS A 200 9.02 3.15 0.19
N ARG A 201 8.34 2.03 0.47
CA ARG A 201 7.52 1.86 1.68
C ARG A 201 8.34 2.08 2.95
N LEU A 202 9.57 1.57 2.99
CA LEU A 202 10.47 1.77 4.13
C LEU A 202 10.72 3.26 4.43
N TYR A 203 11.17 4.06 3.46
CA TYR A 203 11.45 5.48 3.73
C TYR A 203 10.19 6.26 4.12
N LEU A 204 9.05 5.95 3.48
CA LEU A 204 7.78 6.58 3.78
C LEU A 204 7.26 6.21 5.19
N ASP A 205 7.46 4.98 5.62
CA ASP A 205 7.08 4.50 6.95
C ASP A 205 8.05 4.99 8.04
N LEU A 206 9.35 5.18 7.72
CA LEU A 206 10.30 5.89 8.59
C LEU A 206 9.88 7.34 8.82
N ALA A 207 9.48 8.06 7.75
CA ALA A 207 8.91 9.40 7.88
C ALA A 207 7.61 9.40 8.69
N GLY A 208 6.77 8.38 8.48
CA GLY A 208 5.57 8.12 9.30
C GLY A 208 5.91 8.01 10.79
N LEU A 209 6.84 7.14 11.15
CA LEU A 209 7.28 6.96 12.53
C LEU A 209 7.81 8.27 13.13
N LEU A 210 8.69 8.99 12.43
CA LEU A 210 9.22 10.26 12.94
C LEU A 210 8.11 11.30 13.15
N SER A 211 7.19 11.45 12.19
CA SER A 211 6.05 12.37 12.34
C SER A 211 5.12 11.97 13.48
N PHE A 212 4.96 10.67 13.73
CA PHE A 212 4.22 10.14 14.88
C PHE A 212 4.90 10.46 16.21
N LEU A 213 6.23 10.29 16.30
CA LEU A 213 7.00 10.63 17.50
C LEU A 213 7.00 12.14 17.81
N LEU A 214 6.77 12.97 16.80
CA LEU A 214 6.60 14.42 16.96
C LEU A 214 5.15 14.82 17.28
N GLU A 215 4.24 13.85 17.44
CA GLU A 215 2.80 14.06 17.67
C GLU A 215 2.09 14.88 16.57
N ASP A 216 2.68 14.97 15.37
CA ASP A 216 2.14 15.67 14.20
C ASP A 216 2.09 14.73 12.98
N TYR A 217 1.51 13.55 13.19
CA TYR A 217 1.31 12.57 12.13
C TYR A 217 0.20 13.01 11.18
N ARG A 218 0.50 12.95 9.88
CA ARG A 218 -0.46 13.21 8.80
C ARG A 218 -0.58 11.98 7.93
N THR A 219 -1.77 11.69 7.41
CA THR A 219 -1.97 10.47 6.63
C THR A 219 -1.29 10.53 5.27
N GLY A 220 -1.17 11.70 4.66
CA GLY A 220 -0.45 11.87 3.40
C GLY A 220 1.08 11.93 3.57
N TYR A 221 1.82 11.19 2.76
CA TYR A 221 3.28 11.22 2.65
C TYR A 221 3.84 12.61 2.38
N GLN A 222 3.20 13.41 1.52
CA GLN A 222 3.64 14.79 1.28
C GLN A 222 3.55 15.63 2.56
N GLN A 223 2.43 15.53 3.27
CA GLN A 223 2.19 16.27 4.50
C GLN A 223 3.17 15.83 5.60
N ARG A 224 3.48 14.53 5.72
CA ARG A 224 4.53 14.03 6.63
C ARG A 224 5.88 14.66 6.33
N ALA A 225 6.28 14.72 5.06
CA ALA A 225 7.55 15.33 4.66
C ALA A 225 7.58 16.84 4.98
N GLU A 226 6.47 17.55 4.79
CA GLU A 226 6.34 18.97 5.16
C GLU A 226 6.46 19.19 6.68
N VAL A 227 5.77 18.36 7.49
CA VAL A 227 5.90 18.36 8.96
C VAL A 227 7.35 18.16 9.38
N LEU A 228 8.03 17.15 8.81
CA LEU A 228 9.42 16.86 9.17
C LEU A 228 10.36 18.01 8.78
N ARG A 229 10.16 18.65 7.62
CA ARG A 229 10.94 19.84 7.23
C ARG A 229 10.72 21.00 8.21
N ALA A 230 9.48 21.29 8.56
CA ALA A 230 9.12 22.38 9.47
C ALA A 230 9.62 22.14 10.90
N SER A 231 9.59 20.88 11.36
CA SER A 231 9.98 20.46 12.70
C SER A 231 11.42 19.95 12.80
N SER A 232 12.27 20.29 11.83
CA SER A 232 13.63 19.76 11.72
C SER A 232 14.49 19.97 12.98
N GLY A 233 14.30 21.08 13.70
CA GLY A 233 15.00 21.32 14.96
C GLY A 233 14.73 20.29 16.07
N LEU A 234 13.64 19.52 15.98
CA LEU A 234 13.22 18.56 17.02
C LEU A 234 13.77 17.15 16.81
N TRP A 235 13.94 16.71 15.55
CA TRP A 235 14.32 15.33 15.23
C TRP A 235 15.68 15.20 14.55
N ARG A 236 16.29 16.30 14.08
CA ARG A 236 17.60 16.24 13.39
C ARG A 236 18.70 15.58 14.21
N GLY A 237 18.62 15.58 15.54
CA GLY A 237 19.57 14.88 16.41
C GLY A 237 19.39 13.35 16.45
N TRP A 238 18.27 12.84 15.92
CA TRP A 238 17.95 11.40 15.88
C TRP A 238 18.41 10.74 14.57
N VAL A 239 18.75 11.53 13.54
CA VAL A 239 19.11 11.06 12.20
C VAL A 239 20.47 11.66 11.83
N ARG A 240 21.43 10.84 11.41
CA ARG A 240 22.81 11.29 11.14
C ARG A 240 22.91 12.24 9.95
N ASP A 241 22.10 12.02 8.92
CA ASP A 241 22.01 12.87 7.72
C ASP A 241 20.54 13.22 7.39
N PRO A 242 19.98 14.25 8.04
CA PRO A 242 18.58 14.63 7.90
C PRO A 242 18.18 15.05 6.48
N GLU A 243 19.08 15.72 5.75
CA GLU A 243 18.79 16.20 4.40
C GLU A 243 18.75 15.03 3.42
N ARG A 244 19.75 14.13 3.46
CA ARG A 244 19.72 12.90 2.66
C ARG A 244 18.47 12.07 2.95
N PHE A 245 18.06 11.98 4.22
CA PHE A 245 16.82 11.29 4.58
C PHE A 245 15.57 11.91 3.92
N LEU A 246 15.40 13.23 4.05
CA LEU A 246 14.25 13.93 3.44
C LEU A 246 14.24 13.79 1.91
N ASP A 247 15.41 13.81 1.28
CA ASP A 247 15.55 13.57 -0.16
C ASP A 247 15.12 12.14 -0.53
N ARG A 248 15.46 11.13 0.28
CA ARG A 248 14.99 9.74 0.07
C ARG A 248 13.48 9.62 0.23
N VAL A 249 12.89 10.27 1.24
CA VAL A 249 11.44 10.31 1.45
C VAL A 249 10.74 10.93 0.24
N GLU A 250 11.25 12.06 -0.25
CA GLU A 250 10.68 12.75 -1.42
C GLU A 250 10.82 11.92 -2.70
N SER A 251 11.98 11.30 -2.90
CA SER A 251 12.23 10.40 -4.04
C SER A 251 11.29 9.19 -3.99
N ALA A 252 11.13 8.56 -2.83
CA ALA A 252 10.22 7.43 -2.64
C ALA A 252 8.76 7.82 -2.89
N ARG A 253 8.33 8.99 -2.41
CA ARG A 253 6.98 9.52 -2.63
C ARG A 253 6.69 9.71 -4.12
N LYS A 254 7.59 10.41 -4.83
CA LYS A 254 7.45 10.66 -6.28
C LYS A 254 7.40 9.37 -7.07
N PHE A 255 8.31 8.45 -6.76
CA PHE A 255 8.37 7.17 -7.46
C PHE A 255 7.12 6.31 -7.20
N LYS A 256 6.62 6.26 -5.96
CA LYS A 256 5.39 5.50 -5.65
C LYS A 256 4.16 6.06 -6.36
N GLN A 257 4.06 7.38 -6.48
CA GLN A 257 2.96 8.05 -7.17
C GLN A 257 3.05 7.95 -8.70
N THR A 258 4.27 7.97 -9.25
CA THR A 258 4.50 8.03 -10.69
C THR A 258 5.70 7.15 -11.05
N PRO A 259 5.56 5.82 -10.92
CA PRO A 259 6.64 4.88 -11.16
C PRO A 259 7.08 4.93 -12.63
N ARG A 260 8.39 4.98 -12.85
CA ARG A 260 8.99 5.07 -14.18
C ARG A 260 9.84 3.86 -14.47
N ALA A 261 9.65 3.25 -15.64
CA ALA A 261 10.38 2.04 -16.04
C ALA A 261 11.90 2.26 -16.06
N GLU A 262 12.36 3.46 -16.40
CA GLU A 262 13.78 3.83 -16.47
C GLU A 262 14.45 3.88 -15.08
N GLU A 263 13.68 4.08 -14.02
CA GLU A 263 14.20 4.07 -12.64
C GLU A 263 14.40 2.65 -12.11
N ILE A 264 13.82 1.65 -12.79
CA ILE A 264 13.84 0.23 -12.41
C ILE A 264 14.76 -0.56 -13.37
N THR A 265 14.74 -0.26 -14.66
CA THR A 265 15.43 -1.03 -15.69
C THR A 265 16.95 -0.89 -15.57
N GLY A 266 17.66 -2.02 -15.55
CA GLY A 266 19.12 -2.04 -15.51
C GLY A 266 19.75 -1.69 -14.15
N LYS A 267 18.94 -1.63 -13.09
CA LYS A 267 19.43 -1.50 -11.71
C LYS A 267 19.94 -2.84 -11.20
N ASP A 268 21.05 -2.77 -10.47
CA ASP A 268 21.59 -3.90 -9.72
C ASP A 268 20.93 -3.95 -8.33
N LEU A 269 20.33 -5.08 -7.98
CA LEU A 269 19.59 -5.26 -6.73
C LEU A 269 20.53 -5.24 -5.51
N PHE A 270 21.76 -5.74 -5.63
CA PHE A 270 22.75 -5.67 -4.54
C PHE A 270 23.17 -4.23 -4.27
N ASP A 271 23.46 -3.44 -5.32
CA ASP A 271 23.77 -2.02 -5.16
C ASP A 271 22.61 -1.27 -4.50
N MET A 272 21.38 -1.54 -4.92
CA MET A 272 20.18 -0.98 -4.30
C MET A 272 20.06 -1.39 -2.82
N TRP A 273 20.37 -2.64 -2.48
CA TRP A 273 20.36 -3.12 -1.11
C TRP A 273 21.39 -2.42 -0.25
N PHE A 274 22.66 -2.38 -0.68
CA PHE A 274 23.72 -1.75 0.10
C PHE A 274 23.47 -0.26 0.28
N GLN A 275 22.95 0.42 -0.75
CA GLN A 275 22.52 1.81 -0.62
C GLN A 275 21.38 1.97 0.39
N THR A 276 20.40 1.06 0.38
CA THR A 276 19.28 1.10 1.34
C THR A 276 19.76 0.84 2.75
N ALA A 277 20.65 -0.13 2.95
CA ALA A 277 21.24 -0.45 4.25
C ALA A 277 22.11 0.69 4.79
N GLU A 278 22.91 1.34 3.94
CA GLU A 278 23.68 2.54 4.30
C GLU A 278 22.74 3.69 4.69
N ASP A 279 21.70 3.94 3.89
CA ASP A 279 20.70 4.95 4.18
C ASP A 279 20.03 4.67 5.55
N VAL A 280 19.52 3.45 5.79
CA VAL A 280 18.90 3.07 7.07
C VAL A 280 19.88 3.14 8.24
N GLY A 281 21.11 2.65 8.07
CA GLY A 281 22.14 2.71 9.10
C GLY A 281 22.66 4.13 9.38
N SER A 282 22.39 5.08 8.47
CA SER A 282 22.59 6.51 8.74
C SER A 282 21.36 7.17 9.40
N MET A 283 20.23 6.47 9.44
CA MET A 283 18.97 6.95 10.02
C MET A 283 18.73 6.42 11.44
N ILE A 284 19.40 5.33 11.84
CA ILE A 284 19.40 4.72 13.18
C ILE A 284 20.73 5.04 13.87
#